data_AF-A0AAE1CS90-F1
#
_entry.id   AF-A0AAE1CS90-F1
#
_cell.length_a   1.000
_cell.length_b   1.000
_cell.length_c   1.000
_cell.angle_alpha   90.00
_cell.angle_beta   90.00
_cell.angle_gamma   90.00
#
_symmetry.space_group_name_H-M   'P 1'
#
loop_
_entity.id
_entity.type
_entity.pdbx_description
1 polymer ?
#
loop_
_entity_poly.entity_id
_entity_poly.type
_entity_poly.pdbx_seq_one_letter_code
_entity_poly.pdbx_strand_id
1 'polypeptide(L)'
;MKTVLGSGVILVDTADDTCLLRCVTHDVTICERLLNVRAAAVKIFVGRSCLEDWRPTLGNVCVIISHPHGRPKQVTVGQVKATEEADGEINKLTYSASTCPGSSGALILPMDDVGSARPARSTVHSLGGVQEGFNQSSSVFHHYRPRYDELFCGETDKYQ
;
A
#
# COMPACT_ATOMS: atom_id res chain seq x y z
N MET A 1 5.48 30.38 -2.49
CA MET A 1 5.62 29.09 -1.78
C MET A 1 4.31 28.33 -1.98
N LYS A 2 4.35 27.13 -2.54
CA LYS A 2 3.15 26.31 -2.81
C LYS A 2 2.99 25.34 -1.65
N THR A 3 2.10 25.65 -0.71
CA THR A 3 1.88 24.83 0.48
C THR A 3 0.61 24.01 0.33
N VAL A 4 0.76 22.69 0.36
CA VAL A 4 -0.34 21.77 0.67
C VAL A 4 -0.37 21.64 2.18
N LEU A 5 -1.48 21.99 2.81
CA LEU A 5 -1.68 21.79 4.25
C LEU A 5 -2.60 20.58 4.45
N GLY A 6 -2.17 19.64 5.30
CA GLY A 6 -3.08 18.64 5.87
C GLY A 6 -4.09 19.36 6.76
N SER A 7 -5.35 19.43 6.33
CA SER A 7 -6.43 20.09 7.07
C SER A 7 -7.03 19.19 8.14
N GLY A 8 -6.95 17.87 7.99
CA GLY A 8 -7.46 16.91 8.97
C GLY A 8 -7.47 15.48 8.46
N VAL A 9 -7.81 14.55 9.35
CA VAL A 9 -8.02 13.14 9.02
C VAL A 9 -9.53 12.89 8.99
N ILE A 10 -10.05 12.45 7.84
CA ILE A 10 -11.48 12.16 7.65
C ILE A 10 -11.82 10.76 8.15
N LEU A 11 -10.93 9.79 7.90
CA LEU A 11 -11.12 8.39 8.27
C LEU A 11 -9.80 7.81 8.74
N VAL A 12 -9.87 7.03 9.83
CA VAL A 12 -8.77 6.21 10.36
C VAL A 12 -9.29 4.79 10.47
N ASP A 13 -8.65 3.86 9.78
CA ASP A 13 -8.88 2.43 9.93
C ASP A 13 -7.54 1.77 10.29
N THR A 14 -7.36 1.53 11.58
CA THR A 14 -6.15 0.88 12.11
C THR A 14 -6.10 -0.61 11.80
N ALA A 15 -7.22 -1.24 11.45
CA ALA A 15 -7.25 -2.66 11.13
C ALA A 15 -6.68 -2.88 9.71
N ASP A 16 -7.10 -2.06 8.75
CA ASP A 16 -6.61 -2.11 7.37
C ASP A 16 -5.34 -1.27 7.14
N ASP A 17 -4.84 -0.57 8.17
CA ASP A 17 -3.69 0.37 8.06
C ASP A 17 -3.95 1.44 6.98
N THR A 18 -5.16 1.98 6.95
CA THR A 18 -5.59 2.99 5.98
C THR A 18 -6.09 4.25 6.67
N CYS A 19 -5.90 5.39 6.00
CA CYS A 19 -6.49 6.64 6.42
C CYS A 19 -6.87 7.50 5.21
N LEU A 20 -7.84 8.39 5.42
CA LEU A 20 -8.23 9.41 4.46
C LEU A 20 -7.85 10.79 4.99
N LEU A 21 -6.97 11.49 4.28
CA LEU A 21 -6.52 12.83 4.66
C LEU A 21 -7.27 13.89 3.84
N ARG A 22 -7.77 14.92 4.53
CA ARG A 22 -8.26 16.15 3.89
C ARG A 22 -7.08 17.08 3.68
N CYS A 23 -6.75 17.38 2.44
CA CYS A 23 -5.71 18.33 2.09
C CYS A 23 -6.34 19.56 1.41
N VAL A 24 -5.90 20.75 1.78
CA VAL A 24 -6.34 22.00 1.15
C VAL A 24 -5.15 22.64 0.44
N THR A 25 -5.37 23.10 -0.79
CA THR A 25 -4.38 23.83 -1.59
C THR A 25 -5.08 24.95 -2.35
N HIS A 26 -4.41 26.11 -2.44
CA HIS A 26 -4.84 27.20 -3.32
C HIS A 26 -4.30 27.02 -4.74
N ASP A 27 -3.42 26.04 -4.96
CA ASP A 27 -2.79 25.75 -6.25
C ASP A 27 -3.60 24.71 -7.03
N VAL A 28 -4.41 25.19 -7.98
CA VAL A 28 -5.25 24.37 -8.84
C VAL A 28 -4.42 23.39 -9.67
N THR A 29 -3.23 23.79 -10.13
CA THR A 29 -2.35 22.92 -10.92
C THR A 29 -1.86 21.71 -10.11
N ILE A 30 -1.62 21.87 -8.81
CA ILE A 30 -1.31 20.73 -7.93
C ILE A 30 -2.52 19.79 -7.83
N CYS A 31 -3.73 20.33 -7.67
CA CYS A 31 -4.96 19.54 -7.61
C CYS A 31 -5.15 18.70 -8.89
N GLU A 32 -5.05 19.32 -10.07
CA GLU A 32 -5.17 18.65 -11.36
C GLU A 32 -4.12 17.53 -11.54
N ARG A 33 -2.86 17.79 -11.16
CA ARG A 33 -1.79 16.78 -11.22
C ARG A 33 -2.09 15.60 -10.31
N LEU A 34 -2.56 15.82 -9.10
CA LEU A 34 -2.93 14.75 -8.16
C LEU A 34 -4.13 13.94 -8.67
N LEU A 35 -5.15 14.61 -9.22
CA LEU A 35 -6.31 13.94 -9.82
C LEU A 35 -5.91 13.10 -11.04
N ASN A 36 -5.00 13.60 -11.88
CA ASN A 36 -4.47 12.85 -13.02
C ASN A 36 -3.65 11.63 -12.59
N VAL A 37 -2.79 11.77 -11.55
CA VAL A 37 -2.05 10.63 -10.97
C VAL A 37 -3.02 9.62 -10.39
N ARG A 38 -4.07 10.06 -9.67
CA ARG A 38 -5.13 9.18 -9.15
C ARG A 38 -5.83 8.44 -10.29
N ALA A 39 -6.29 9.14 -11.33
CA ALA A 39 -6.98 8.54 -12.47
C ALA A 39 -6.09 7.53 -13.22
N ALA A 40 -4.81 7.88 -13.42
CA ALA A 40 -3.83 6.98 -14.02
C ALA A 40 -3.59 5.73 -13.15
N ALA A 41 -3.45 5.91 -11.84
CA ALA A 41 -3.34 4.80 -10.89
C ALA A 41 -4.58 3.90 -10.99
N VAL A 42 -5.79 4.45 -10.88
CA VAL A 42 -7.05 3.69 -11.01
C VAL A 42 -7.07 2.91 -12.33
N LYS A 43 -6.70 3.52 -13.46
CA LYS A 43 -6.65 2.84 -14.76
C LYS A 43 -5.64 1.68 -14.79
N ILE A 44 -4.47 1.85 -14.17
CA ILE A 44 -3.44 0.81 -14.08
C ILE A 44 -3.88 -0.33 -13.15
N PHE A 45 -4.53 0.00 -12.04
CA PHE A 45 -5.00 -0.97 -11.05
C PHE A 45 -6.23 -1.74 -11.53
N VAL A 46 -7.25 -1.05 -12.06
CA VAL A 46 -8.49 -1.66 -12.61
C VAL A 46 -8.22 -2.42 -13.90
N GLY A 47 -7.26 -1.98 -14.73
CA GLY A 47 -6.86 -2.70 -15.94
C GLY A 47 -6.08 -3.99 -15.69
N ARG A 48 -5.70 -4.28 -14.44
CA ARG A 48 -4.93 -5.47 -14.04
C ARG A 48 -5.75 -6.52 -13.28
N SER A 49 -7.07 -6.39 -13.25
CA SER A 49 -8.03 -7.36 -12.69
C SER A 49 -8.02 -8.74 -13.38
N CYS A 50 -7.11 -8.99 -14.34
CA CYS A 50 -7.06 -10.20 -15.16
C CYS A 50 -5.93 -11.18 -14.79
N LEU A 51 -5.46 -11.21 -13.54
CA LEU A 51 -4.35 -12.09 -13.12
C LEU A 51 -4.79 -13.07 -12.02
N GLU A 52 -5.92 -13.73 -12.16
CA GLU A 52 -6.65 -14.41 -11.07
C GLU A 52 -5.87 -15.47 -10.24
N ASP A 53 -4.72 -15.99 -10.67
CA ASP A 53 -4.16 -17.20 -10.03
C ASP A 53 -2.91 -17.01 -9.14
N TRP A 54 -2.30 -15.83 -9.06
CA TRP A 54 -1.09 -15.67 -8.22
C TRP A 54 -1.44 -15.42 -6.75
N ARG A 55 -1.04 -16.35 -5.86
CA ARG A 55 -1.09 -16.20 -4.41
C ARG A 55 0.28 -16.54 -3.83
N PRO A 56 0.89 -15.70 -2.99
CA PRO A 56 2.10 -16.08 -2.27
C PRO A 56 1.78 -17.27 -1.37
N THR A 57 2.50 -18.37 -1.58
CA THR A 57 2.38 -19.57 -0.75
C THR A 57 3.24 -19.42 0.50
N LEU A 58 2.84 -20.07 1.58
CA LEU A 58 3.67 -20.19 2.77
C LEU A 58 5.03 -20.81 2.41
N GLY A 59 6.10 -20.21 2.91
CA GLY A 59 7.47 -20.62 2.60
C GLY A 59 8.07 -19.93 1.38
N ASN A 60 7.26 -19.26 0.54
CA ASN A 60 7.76 -18.55 -0.62
C ASN A 60 8.75 -17.46 -0.23
N VAL A 61 9.74 -17.27 -1.10
CA VAL A 61 10.73 -16.20 -0.93
C VAL A 61 10.03 -14.84 -0.97
N CYS A 62 10.42 -13.98 -0.05
CA CYS A 62 9.96 -12.61 0.04
C CYS A 62 11.17 -11.69 0.07
N VAL A 63 11.19 -10.69 -0.81
CA VAL A 63 12.28 -9.72 -0.93
C VAL A 63 11.79 -8.35 -0.49
N ILE A 64 12.52 -7.71 0.41
CA ILE A 64 12.25 -6.35 0.86
C ILE A 64 13.35 -5.44 0.34
N ILE A 65 12.94 -4.32 -0.26
CA ILE A 65 13.85 -3.29 -0.75
C ILE A 65 13.59 -2.02 0.05
N SER A 66 14.54 -1.65 0.92
CA SER A 66 14.38 -0.53 1.85
C SER A 66 15.57 0.43 1.82
N HIS A 67 15.35 1.65 2.29
CA HIS A 67 16.39 2.67 2.46
C HIS A 67 16.47 3.06 3.96
N PRO A 68 17.02 2.20 4.82
CA PRO A 68 16.91 2.37 6.25
C PRO A 68 17.67 3.61 6.73
N HIS A 69 16.96 4.62 7.23
CA HIS A 69 17.53 5.82 7.88
C HIS A 69 18.64 6.53 7.08
N GLY A 70 18.45 6.74 5.78
CA GLY A 70 19.46 7.44 4.97
C GLY A 70 20.72 6.62 4.67
N ARG A 71 20.77 5.34 5.03
CA ARG A 71 21.83 4.40 4.64
C ARG A 71 21.63 3.91 3.20
N PRO A 72 22.67 3.35 2.54
CA PRO A 72 22.51 2.75 1.23
C PRO A 72 21.31 1.80 1.17
N LYS A 73 20.63 1.78 0.02
CA LYS A 73 19.52 0.87 -0.24
C LYS A 73 19.95 -0.56 0.09
N GLN A 74 19.15 -1.25 0.90
CA GLN A 74 19.37 -2.63 1.29
C GLN A 74 18.28 -3.52 0.72
N VAL A 75 18.67 -4.72 0.34
CA VAL A 75 17.78 -5.81 -0.05
C VAL A 75 17.88 -6.88 1.01
N THR A 76 16.77 -7.19 1.68
CA THR A 76 16.70 -8.30 2.63
C THR A 76 15.76 -9.37 2.09
N VAL A 77 16.09 -10.62 2.38
CA VAL A 77 15.37 -11.79 1.87
C VAL A 77 14.87 -12.59 3.05
N GLY A 78 13.65 -13.11 2.93
CA GLY A 78 13.05 -13.98 3.92
C GLY A 78 11.97 -14.82 3.26
N GLN A 79 11.03 -15.29 4.07
CA GLN A 79 9.94 -16.14 3.60
C GLN A 79 8.61 -15.61 4.07
N VAL A 80 7.57 -15.84 3.28
CA VAL A 80 6.17 -15.69 3.69
C VAL A 80 5.88 -16.72 4.78
N LYS A 81 5.35 -16.27 5.92
CA LYS A 81 5.06 -17.07 7.11
C LYS A 81 3.57 -17.18 7.39
N ALA A 82 2.81 -16.15 7.04
CA ALA A 82 1.34 -16.19 7.09
C ALA A 82 0.77 -15.26 6.03
N THR A 83 -0.47 -15.54 5.63
CA THR A 83 -1.31 -14.67 4.82
C THR A 83 -2.63 -14.49 5.54
N GLU A 84 -3.09 -13.25 5.69
CA GLU A 84 -4.44 -12.96 6.18
C GLU A 84 -5.31 -12.62 4.97
N GLU A 85 -6.48 -13.25 4.88
CA GLU A 85 -7.44 -12.99 3.81
C GLU A 85 -8.61 -12.14 4.32
N ALA A 86 -9.08 -11.21 3.50
CA ALA A 86 -10.31 -10.46 3.70
C ALA A 86 -11.06 -10.40 2.38
N ASP A 87 -12.38 -10.63 2.40
CA ASP A 87 -13.24 -10.61 1.21
C ASP A 87 -12.76 -11.54 0.06
N GLY A 88 -12.11 -12.67 0.41
CA GLY A 88 -11.61 -13.67 -0.55
C GLY A 88 -10.24 -13.34 -1.17
N GLU A 89 -9.64 -12.23 -0.75
CA GLU A 89 -8.36 -11.74 -1.24
C GLU A 89 -7.32 -11.67 -0.11
N ILE A 90 -6.03 -11.79 -0.46
CA ILE A 90 -4.95 -11.67 0.53
C ILE A 90 -4.83 -10.19 0.92
N ASN A 91 -5.17 -9.90 2.17
CA ASN A 91 -5.12 -8.57 2.75
C ASN A 91 -3.76 -8.28 3.39
N LYS A 92 -3.12 -9.23 4.07
CA LYS A 92 -1.83 -8.99 4.74
C LYS A 92 -0.86 -10.15 4.58
N LEU A 93 0.42 -9.83 4.58
CA LEU A 93 1.53 -10.80 4.56
C LEU A 93 2.34 -10.68 5.84
N THR A 94 2.57 -11.82 6.50
CA THR A 94 3.58 -11.95 7.56
C THR A 94 4.81 -12.64 6.97
N TYR A 95 6.01 -12.13 7.26
CA TYR A 95 7.26 -12.62 6.67
C TYR A 95 8.46 -12.48 7.60
N SER A 96 9.51 -13.26 7.31
CA SER A 96 10.72 -13.34 8.14
C SER A 96 11.89 -12.48 7.69
N ALA A 97 11.77 -11.75 6.58
CA ALA A 97 12.87 -10.91 6.09
C ALA A 97 13.17 -9.80 7.09
N SER A 98 14.45 -9.62 7.45
CA SER A 98 14.85 -8.64 8.48
C SER A 98 14.53 -7.21 8.06
N THR A 99 14.03 -6.41 8.99
CA THR A 99 13.76 -4.98 8.83
C THR A 99 14.30 -4.19 10.03
N CYS A 100 14.22 -2.87 9.95
CA CYS A 100 14.49 -1.98 11.07
C CYS A 100 13.42 -0.87 11.09
N PRO A 101 13.38 0.00 12.11
CA PRO A 101 12.42 1.10 12.16
C PRO A 101 12.41 1.99 10.89
N GLY A 102 13.55 2.12 10.21
CA GLY A 102 13.68 2.87 8.96
C GLY A 102 13.23 2.14 7.70
N SER A 103 12.72 0.91 7.82
CA SER A 103 12.21 0.13 6.69
C SER A 103 10.70 0.33 6.47
N SER A 104 10.01 1.10 7.29
CA SER A 104 8.56 1.35 7.10
C SER A 104 8.29 1.99 5.73
N GLY A 105 7.26 1.50 5.03
CA GLY A 105 6.94 1.87 3.65
C GLY A 105 7.82 1.18 2.59
N ALA A 106 8.76 0.32 2.97
CA ALA A 106 9.61 -0.40 2.02
C ALA A 106 8.81 -1.37 1.15
N LEU A 107 9.21 -1.50 -0.11
CA LEU A 107 8.59 -2.40 -1.07
C LEU A 107 8.84 -3.86 -0.68
N ILE A 108 7.78 -4.65 -0.68
CA ILE A 108 7.79 -6.09 -0.47
C ILE A 108 7.42 -6.77 -1.79
N LEU A 109 8.27 -7.70 -2.21
CA LEU A 109 8.11 -8.52 -3.41
C LEU A 109 8.04 -9.99 -2.99
N PRO A 110 6.84 -10.55 -2.79
CA PRO A 110 6.70 -12.00 -2.68
C PRO A 110 7.01 -12.61 -4.06
N MET A 111 7.70 -13.73 -4.05
CA MET A 111 8.00 -14.52 -5.26
C MET A 111 7.10 -15.75 -5.29
N ASP A 112 6.76 -16.23 -6.49
CA ASP A 112 6.16 -17.56 -6.64
C ASP A 112 7.22 -18.67 -6.65
N ASP A 113 6.76 -19.92 -6.77
CA ASP A 113 7.62 -21.12 -6.81
C ASP A 113 8.59 -21.13 -8.00
N VAL A 114 8.33 -20.29 -9.02
CA VAL A 114 9.22 -20.11 -10.19
C VAL A 114 10.13 -18.89 -10.04
N GLY A 115 10.17 -18.24 -8.88
CA GLY A 115 11.03 -17.10 -8.58
C GLY A 115 10.61 -15.80 -9.27
N SER A 116 9.38 -15.74 -9.81
CA SER A 116 8.84 -14.55 -10.46
C SER A 116 8.22 -13.61 -9.41
N ALA A 117 8.77 -12.40 -9.32
CA ALA A 117 8.13 -11.30 -8.62
C ALA A 117 7.22 -10.54 -9.59
N ARG A 118 5.93 -10.41 -9.27
CA ARG A 118 4.98 -9.62 -10.08
C ARG A 118 4.77 -8.24 -9.45
N PRO A 119 5.22 -7.13 -10.07
CA PRO A 119 5.14 -5.78 -9.49
C PRO A 119 3.72 -5.33 -9.15
N ALA A 120 2.72 -5.86 -9.86
CA ALA A 120 1.30 -5.60 -9.64
C ALA A 120 0.76 -6.11 -8.30
N ARG A 121 1.54 -6.93 -7.57
CA ARG A 121 1.15 -7.58 -6.31
C ARG A 121 2.21 -7.41 -5.23
N SER A 122 2.88 -6.26 -5.30
CA SER A 122 3.77 -5.80 -4.26
C SER A 122 2.96 -5.14 -3.15
N THR A 123 3.47 -5.23 -1.93
CA THR A 123 2.91 -4.54 -0.76
C THR A 123 4.02 -3.78 -0.05
N VAL A 124 3.73 -3.11 1.06
CA VAL A 124 4.72 -2.33 1.80
C VAL A 124 4.88 -2.81 3.23
N HIS A 125 6.11 -2.74 3.75
CA HIS A 125 6.39 -3.05 5.15
C HIS A 125 5.72 -2.01 6.04
N SER A 126 4.91 -2.46 6.99
CA SER A 126 4.23 -1.57 7.93
C SER A 126 4.75 -1.78 9.35
N LEU A 127 4.72 -3.03 9.85
CA LEU A 127 5.02 -3.34 11.24
C LEU A 127 6.10 -4.41 11.38
N GLY A 128 6.93 -4.30 12.41
CA GLY A 128 7.94 -5.29 12.75
C GLY A 128 7.75 -5.88 14.15
N GLY A 129 8.14 -7.14 14.33
CA GLY A 129 8.10 -7.84 15.62
C GLY A 129 6.69 -8.19 16.11
N VAL A 130 5.74 -8.40 15.18
CA VAL A 130 4.31 -8.52 15.50
C VAL A 130 3.95 -9.91 16.02
N GLN A 131 4.21 -10.94 15.21
CA GLN A 131 3.82 -12.33 15.50
C GLN A 131 5.07 -13.21 15.49
N GLU A 132 5.44 -13.78 16.64
CA GLU A 132 6.67 -14.59 16.80
C GLU A 132 7.97 -13.87 16.38
N GLY A 133 7.98 -12.54 16.42
CA GLY A 133 9.11 -11.73 15.97
C GLY A 133 9.17 -11.49 14.45
N PHE A 134 8.16 -11.94 13.70
CA PHE A 134 8.03 -11.69 12.27
C PHE A 134 7.48 -10.29 11.95
N ASN A 135 7.66 -9.90 10.69
CA ASN A 135 7.26 -8.61 10.15
C ASN A 135 5.94 -8.74 9.38
N GLN A 136 5.18 -7.66 9.30
CA GLN A 136 3.86 -7.61 8.66
C GLN A 136 3.82 -6.51 7.60
N SER A 137 3.11 -6.77 6.50
CA SER A 137 2.80 -5.76 5.49
C SER A 137 1.62 -4.88 5.90
N SER A 138 1.46 -3.74 5.23
CA SER A 138 0.16 -3.05 5.21
C SER A 138 -0.89 -3.92 4.50
N SER A 139 -2.15 -3.46 4.54
CA SER A 139 -3.17 -3.99 3.64
C SER A 139 -2.66 -3.95 2.19
N VAL A 140 -2.70 -5.10 1.52
CA VAL A 140 -2.43 -5.20 0.09
C VAL A 140 -3.65 -4.57 -0.58
N PHE A 141 -3.45 -3.44 -1.25
CA PHE A 141 -4.53 -2.75 -1.96
C PHE A 141 -5.08 -3.64 -3.08
N HIS A 142 -6.12 -4.40 -2.77
CA HIS A 142 -6.97 -5.05 -3.73
C HIS A 142 -8.36 -4.42 -3.63
N HIS A 143 -8.82 -3.97 -4.80
CA HIS A 143 -10.05 -3.23 -5.03
C HIS A 143 -10.11 -1.77 -4.55
N TYR A 144 -10.33 -0.91 -5.54
CA TYR A 144 -11.00 0.37 -5.40
C TYR A 144 -12.29 0.15 -4.58
N ARG A 145 -12.30 0.51 -3.29
CA ARG A 145 -13.55 0.52 -2.51
C ARG A 145 -14.37 1.73 -3.00
N PRO A 146 -15.54 1.55 -3.63
CA PRO A 146 -16.38 2.66 -4.10
C PRO A 146 -16.84 3.60 -2.98
N ARG A 147 -16.72 3.18 -1.70
CA ARG A 147 -17.01 3.99 -0.51
C ARG A 147 -16.32 5.36 -0.50
N TYR A 148 -15.19 5.53 -1.20
CA TYR A 148 -14.50 6.82 -1.22
C TYR A 148 -15.17 7.84 -2.16
N ASP A 149 -15.76 7.43 -3.27
CA ASP A 149 -16.37 8.39 -4.20
C ASP A 149 -17.65 9.02 -3.63
N GLU A 150 -18.40 8.28 -2.81
CA GLU A 150 -19.55 8.80 -2.06
C GLU A 150 -19.15 9.92 -1.09
N LEU A 151 -17.92 9.90 -0.54
CA LEU A 151 -17.39 10.93 0.36
C LEU A 151 -16.95 12.21 -0.38
N PHE A 152 -16.64 12.12 -1.68
CA PHE A 152 -16.13 13.26 -2.47
C PHE A 152 -17.21 13.97 -3.30
N CYS A 153 -18.36 13.33 -3.55
CA CYS A 153 -19.43 13.89 -4.38
C CYS A 153 -20.45 14.78 -3.63
N GLY A 154 -20.32 14.96 -2.31
CA GLY A 154 -21.34 15.62 -1.48
C GLY A 154 -21.13 17.11 -1.13
N GLU A 155 -19.97 17.71 -1.41
CA GLU A 155 -19.61 19.05 -0.85
C GLU A 155 -19.29 20.14 -1.89
N THR A 156 -19.42 19.90 -3.20
CA THR A 156 -19.04 20.91 -4.23
C THR A 156 -20.02 22.08 -4.36
N ASP A 157 -21.25 21.97 -3.86
CA ASP A 157 -22.30 22.98 -4.10
C ASP A 157 -22.37 24.10 -3.04
N LYS A 158 -21.45 24.14 -2.05
CA LYS A 158 -21.49 25.13 -0.96
C LYS A 158 -20.50 26.30 -1.09
N TYR A 159 -19.74 26.37 -2.18
CA TYR A 159 -18.72 27.40 -2.40
C TYR A 159 -18.81 28.09 -3.77
N GLN A 160 -20.02 28.20 -4.33
CA GLN A 160 -20.32 29.15 -5.42
C GLN A 160 -20.88 30.47 -4.87
#